data_AF-A0A9D6TZ29-F1
#
_entry.id   AF-A0A9D6TZ29-F1
#
_cell.length_a   1.000
_cell.length_b   1.000
_cell.length_c   1.000
_cell.angle_alpha   90.00
_cell.angle_beta   90.00
_cell.angle_gamma   90.00
#
_symmetry.space_group_name_H-M   'P 1'
#
loop_
_entity.id
_entity.type
_entity.pdbx_description
1 polymer ?
#
loop_
_entity_poly.entity_id
_entity_poly.type
_entity_poly.pdbx_seq_one_letter_code
_entity_poly.pdbx_strand_id
1 'polypeptide(L)'
;MTDREAWAWLYAHFPPKAKRNQKNLAEVCFSGFTVSEKEVLEQEAREAHLEVVKSVTKQLRYLVAGPNAGPTKLKKACEQEVVVLSLDQFRTMVETGDLPV
;
A
#
# COMPACT_ATOMS: atom_id res chain seq x y z
N MET A 1 3.86 -42.53 5.68
CA MET A 1 3.61 -41.07 5.64
C MET A 1 2.38 -40.85 4.80
N THR A 2 1.24 -40.64 5.46
CA THR A 2 0.01 -40.29 4.76
C THR A 2 0.05 -38.81 4.35
N ASP A 3 -0.57 -38.45 3.24
CA ASP A 3 -0.67 -37.07 2.74
C ASP A 3 -1.09 -36.08 3.86
N ARG A 4 -1.96 -36.53 4.77
CA ARG A 4 -2.42 -35.77 5.95
C ARG A 4 -1.31 -35.40 6.93
N GLU A 5 -0.37 -36.30 7.20
CA GLU A 5 0.77 -36.06 8.10
C GLU A 5 1.79 -35.11 7.46
N ALA A 6 1.98 -35.21 6.14
CA ALA A 6 2.85 -34.31 5.39
C ALA A 6 2.33 -32.87 5.40
N TRP A 7 1.02 -32.67 5.25
CA TRP A 7 0.39 -31.35 5.38
C TRP A 7 0.51 -30.78 6.79
N ALA A 8 0.29 -31.60 7.83
CA ALA A 8 0.43 -31.16 9.22
C ALA A 8 1.85 -30.70 9.55
N TRP A 9 2.86 -31.45 9.07
CA TRP A 9 4.27 -31.08 9.23
C TRP A 9 4.62 -29.79 8.49
N LEU A 10 4.10 -29.61 7.27
CA LEU A 10 4.30 -28.40 6.48
C LEU A 10 3.74 -27.16 7.19
N TYR A 11 2.52 -27.23 7.72
CA TYR A 11 1.92 -26.11 8.46
C TYR A 11 2.64 -25.80 9.78
N ALA A 12 3.25 -26.80 10.42
CA ALA A 12 4.01 -26.61 11.67
C ALA A 12 5.38 -25.96 11.43
N HIS A 13 6.04 -26.28 10.32
CA HIS A 13 7.39 -25.77 10.00
C HIS A 13 7.41 -24.51 9.13
N PHE A 14 6.35 -24.29 8.36
CA PHE A 14 6.15 -23.07 7.56
C PHE A 14 4.88 -22.38 8.01
N PRO A 15 4.86 -21.74 9.19
CA PRO A 15 3.70 -20.99 9.62
C PRO A 15 3.35 -19.97 8.53
N PRO A 16 2.10 -19.91 8.06
CA PRO A 16 1.69 -18.89 7.11
C PRO A 16 2.05 -17.53 7.70
N LYS A 17 2.70 -16.67 6.90
CA LYS A 17 3.19 -15.37 7.37
C LYS A 17 2.09 -14.69 8.17
N ALA A 18 2.35 -14.48 9.46
CA ALA A 18 1.39 -13.90 10.38
C ALA A 18 0.79 -12.65 9.73
N LYS A 19 -0.55 -12.58 9.66
CA LYS A 19 -1.22 -11.35 9.22
C LYS A 19 -0.69 -10.24 10.13
N ARG A 20 0.08 -9.32 9.55
CA ARG A 20 0.58 -8.15 10.26
C ARG A 20 -0.65 -7.53 10.91
N ASN A 21 -0.66 -7.45 12.24
CA ASN A 21 -1.75 -6.81 12.99
C ASN A 21 -1.59 -5.31 12.76
N GLN A 22 -2.03 -4.86 11.58
CA GLN A 22 -2.02 -3.50 11.10
C GLN A 22 -3.07 -2.77 11.91
N LYS A 23 -2.67 -2.27 13.08
CA LYS A 23 -3.40 -1.18 13.76
C LYS A 23 -3.79 -0.17 12.68
N ASN A 24 -5.06 0.21 12.60
CA ASN A 24 -5.76 1.23 11.77
C ASN A 24 -4.94 2.36 11.07
N LEU A 25 -3.81 2.06 10.44
CA LEU A 25 -2.99 3.01 9.71
C LEU A 25 -3.63 3.16 8.32
N ALA A 26 -3.69 4.38 7.81
CA ALA A 26 -4.20 4.61 6.48
C ALA A 26 -3.23 3.99 5.45
N GLU A 27 -3.77 3.15 4.57
CA GLU A 27 -3.00 2.51 3.51
C GLU A 27 -2.79 3.49 2.33
N VAL A 28 -1.56 3.54 1.82
CA VAL A 28 -1.14 4.34 0.67
C VAL A 28 -0.50 3.46 -0.42
N CYS A 29 -0.84 3.71 -1.69
CA CYS A 29 -0.29 3.00 -2.83
C CYS A 29 0.32 3.96 -3.83
N PHE A 30 1.53 3.64 -4.31
CA PHE A 30 2.23 4.42 -5.32
C PHE A 30 2.09 3.75 -6.71
N SER A 31 1.67 4.52 -7.71
CA SER A 31 1.49 4.05 -9.09
C SER A 31 2.19 4.98 -10.07
N GLY A 32 2.91 4.42 -11.05
CA GLY A 32 3.53 5.22 -12.11
C GLY A 32 4.86 5.89 -11.77
N PHE A 33 5.52 5.47 -10.69
CA PHE A 33 6.86 5.91 -10.27
C PHE A 33 7.93 4.86 -10.54
N THR A 34 9.18 5.31 -10.71
CA THR A 34 10.36 4.44 -10.79
C THR A 34 10.62 3.72 -9.47
N VAL A 35 11.53 2.72 -9.47
CA VAL A 35 11.86 1.97 -8.24
C VAL A 35 12.48 2.89 -7.20
N SER A 36 13.44 3.73 -7.60
CA SER A 36 14.12 4.67 -6.70
C SER A 36 13.17 5.71 -6.12
N GLU A 37 12.25 6.26 -6.93
CA GLU A 37 11.24 7.19 -6.41
C GLU A 37 10.29 6.51 -5.42
N LYS A 38 9.88 5.27 -5.69
CA LYS A 38 9.04 4.52 -4.74
C LYS A 38 9.76 4.35 -3.43
N GLU A 39 11.02 3.92 -3.42
CA GLU A 39 11.75 3.71 -2.16
C GLU A 39 11.76 4.96 -1.27
N VAL A 40 11.99 6.13 -1.88
CA VAL A 40 11.92 7.43 -1.17
C VAL A 40 10.52 7.70 -0.65
N LEU A 41 9.49 7.56 -1.49
CA LEU A 41 8.10 7.81 -1.10
C LEU A 41 7.57 6.83 -0.06
N GLU A 42 8.04 5.58 -0.10
CA GLU A 42 7.73 4.56 0.88
C GLU A 42 8.33 4.90 2.25
N GLN A 43 9.48 5.57 2.26
CA GLN A 43 10.13 6.04 3.48
C GLN A 43 9.38 7.25 4.05
N GLU A 44 9.10 8.27 3.22
CA GLU A 44 8.29 9.44 3.60
C GLU A 44 6.92 9.01 4.18
N ALA A 45 6.25 8.04 3.55
CA ALA A 45 5.00 7.48 4.04
C ALA A 45 5.13 6.81 5.42
N ARG A 46 6.20 6.05 5.64
CA ARG A 46 6.44 5.38 6.93
C ARG A 46 6.72 6.38 8.05
N GLU A 47 7.44 7.45 7.74
CA GLU A 47 7.68 8.57 8.66
C GLU A 47 6.36 9.28 9.01
N ALA A 48 5.45 9.42 8.04
CA ALA A 48 4.10 9.93 8.22
C ALA A 48 3.12 8.96 8.90
N HIS A 49 3.57 7.80 9.38
CA HIS A 49 2.72 6.75 9.96
C HIS A 49 1.63 6.24 8.98
N LEU A 50 1.95 6.16 7.69
CA LEU A 50 1.11 5.54 6.67
C LEU A 50 1.62 4.14 6.33
N GLU A 51 0.70 3.25 5.95
CA GLU A 51 1.07 1.92 5.53
C GLU A 51 1.20 1.82 4.01
N VAL A 52 2.41 1.56 3.55
CA VAL A 52 2.68 1.39 2.12
C VAL A 52 2.21 0.02 1.65
N VAL A 53 1.30 0.01 0.68
CA VAL A 53 0.85 -1.19 -0.02
C VAL A 53 1.18 -1.16 -1.51
N LYS A 54 1.57 -2.33 -2.04
CA LYS A 54 1.94 -2.48 -3.46
C LYS A 54 0.73 -2.62 -4.39
N SER A 55 -0.42 -2.95 -3.81
CA SER A 55 -1.67 -3.25 -4.51
C SER A 55 -2.80 -2.41 -3.93
N VAL A 56 -3.82 -2.14 -4.76
CA VAL A 56 -5.05 -1.51 -4.32
C VAL A 56 -5.81 -2.52 -3.45
N THR A 57 -5.74 -2.34 -2.14
CA THR A 57 -6.45 -3.11 -1.11
C THR A 57 -7.85 -2.54 -0.88
N LYS A 58 -8.69 -3.28 -0.14
CA LYS A 58 -10.04 -2.80 0.22
C LYS A 58 -10.02 -1.62 1.20
N GLN A 59 -8.95 -1.47 1.97
CA GLN A 59 -8.78 -0.40 2.97
C GLN A 59 -7.85 0.72 2.46
N LEU A 60 -7.49 0.71 1.16
CA LEU A 60 -6.68 1.75 0.56
C LEU A 60 -7.37 3.10 0.71
N ARG A 61 -6.68 4.07 1.32
CA ARG A 61 -7.23 5.42 1.51
C ARG A 61 -6.64 6.43 0.55
N TYR A 62 -5.37 6.26 0.19
CA TYR A 62 -4.63 7.17 -0.69
C TYR A 62 -3.98 6.43 -1.86
N LEU A 63 -4.23 6.89 -3.09
CA LEU A 63 -3.51 6.46 -4.29
C LEU A 63 -2.66 7.64 -4.78
N VAL A 64 -1.34 7.52 -4.70
CA VAL A 64 -0.44 8.52 -5.28
C VAL A 64 -0.18 8.14 -6.73
N ALA A 65 -0.67 8.98 -7.64
CA ALA A 65 -0.54 8.81 -9.08
C ALA A 65 0.63 9.64 -9.62
N GLY A 66 1.63 8.95 -10.13
CA GLY A 66 2.76 9.52 -10.87
C GLY A 66 2.49 9.66 -12.37
N PRO A 67 3.49 10.14 -13.13
CA PRO A 67 3.34 10.46 -14.56
C PRO A 67 2.96 9.24 -15.43
N ASN A 68 3.34 8.04 -15.01
CA ASN A 68 3.01 6.79 -15.69
C ASN A 68 1.94 5.97 -14.95
N ALA A 69 1.03 6.62 -14.21
CA ALA A 69 -0.01 5.91 -13.47
C ALA A 69 -0.92 5.13 -14.43
N GLY A 70 -0.85 3.80 -14.36
CA GLY A 70 -1.62 2.93 -15.26
C GLY A 70 -3.14 3.02 -15.03
N PRO A 71 -3.96 2.96 -16.10
CA PRO A 71 -5.42 3.18 -16.04
C PRO A 71 -6.15 2.19 -15.13
N THR A 72 -5.64 0.96 -15.01
CA THR A 72 -6.23 -0.10 -14.16
C THR A 72 -6.26 0.26 -12.68
N LYS A 73 -5.23 0.98 -12.18
CA LYS A 73 -5.15 1.39 -10.78
C LYS A 73 -6.04 2.61 -10.51
N LEU A 74 -6.11 3.55 -11.45
CA LEU A 74 -7.00 4.70 -11.38
C LEU A 74 -8.47 4.28 -11.37
N LYS A 75 -8.86 3.34 -12.25
CA LYS A 75 -10.23 2.84 -12.30
C LYS A 75 -10.65 2.17 -10.99
N LYS A 76 -9.79 1.32 -10.42
CA LYS A 76 -10.03 0.71 -9.10
C LYS A 76 -10.10 1.74 -7.97
N ALA A 77 -9.24 2.74 -7.97
CA ALA A 77 -9.29 3.82 -6.98
C ALA A 77 -10.60 4.62 -7.09
N CYS A 78 -11.05 4.92 -8.32
CA CYS A 78 -12.33 5.56 -8.58
C CYS A 78 -13.51 4.70 -8.12
N GLU A 79 -13.48 3.40 -8.37
CA GLU A 79 -14.53 2.45 -7.93
C GLU A 79 -14.59 2.29 -6.40
N GLN A 80 -13.47 2.51 -5.71
CA GLN A 80 -13.34 2.37 -4.26
C GLN A 80 -13.38 3.72 -3.51
N GLU A 81 -13.70 4.82 -4.21
CA GLU A 81 -13.73 6.19 -3.64
C GLU A 81 -12.44 6.56 -2.89
N VAL A 82 -11.30 6.08 -3.40
CA VAL A 82 -9.97 6.34 -2.84
C VAL A 82 -9.52 7.73 -3.24
N VAL A 83 -8.90 8.47 -2.31
CA VAL A 83 -8.34 9.79 -2.59
C VAL A 83 -7.11 9.63 -3.49
N VAL A 84 -7.18 10.19 -4.70
CA VAL A 84 -6.06 10.19 -5.64
C VAL A 84 -5.25 11.47 -5.44
N LEU A 85 -3.99 11.32 -5.08
CA LEU A 85 -3.06 12.43 -4.86
C LEU A 85 -1.98 12.44 -5.94
N SER A 86 -1.53 13.62 -6.34
CA SER A 86 -0.26 13.75 -7.08
C SER A 86 0.93 13.67 -6.13
N LEU A 87 2.14 13.51 -6.67
CA LEU A 87 3.38 13.49 -5.89
C LEU A 87 3.51 14.72 -4.96
N ASP A 88 3.27 15.89 -5.52
CA ASP A 88 3.34 17.17 -4.81
C ASP A 88 2.33 17.21 -3.66
N GLN A 89 1.07 16.86 -3.94
CA GLN A 89 0.00 16.76 -2.96
C GLN A 89 0.28 15.77 -1.83
N PHE A 90 0.90 14.63 -2.16
CA PHE A 90 1.33 13.66 -1.16
C PHE A 90 2.41 14.24 -0.24
N ARG A 91 3.39 14.95 -0.80
CA ARG A 91 4.45 15.60 -0.02
C ARG A 91 3.91 16.70 0.89
N THR A 92 3.03 17.55 0.36
CA THR A 92 2.33 18.55 1.17
C THR A 92 1.54 17.89 2.31
N MET A 93 0.85 16.78 2.03
CA MET A 93 0.11 16.05 3.07
C MET A 93 1.03 15.46 4.15
N VAL A 94 2.18 14.90 3.77
CA VAL A 94 3.15 14.33 4.71
C VAL A 94 3.84 15.41 5.53
N GLU A 95 4.21 16.53 4.91
CA GLU A 95 4.93 17.63 5.57
C GLU A 95 4.01 18.48 6.46
N THR A 96 2.81 18.81 5.98
CA THR A 96 1.88 19.72 6.67
C THR A 96 0.85 18.99 7.53
N GLY A 97 0.59 17.71 7.26
CA GLY A 97 -0.49 16.94 7.89
C GLY A 97 -1.89 17.28 7.38
N ASP A 98 -2.02 18.17 6.38
CA ASP A 98 -3.28 18.65 5.84
C ASP A 98 -3.55 18.05 4.44
N LEU A 99 -4.82 17.72 4.15
CA LEU A 99 -5.20 17.22 2.84
C LEU A 99 -5.46 18.43 1.91
N PRO A 100 -4.82 18.50 0.74
CA PRO A 100 -5.00 19.63 -0.16
C PRO A 100 -6.45 19.70 -0.66
N VAL A 101 -7.02 20.89 -0.54
CA VAL A 101 -8.41 21.24 -0.93
C VAL A 101 -8.60 21.46 -2.42
#